data_AF-A0A2A6E9T7-F1
#
_entry.id   AF-A0A2A6E9T7-F1
#
_cell.length_a   1.000
_cell.length_b   1.000
_cell.length_c   1.000
_cell.angle_alpha   90.00
_cell.angle_beta   90.00
_cell.angle_gamma   90.00
#
_symmetry.space_group_name_H-M   'P 1'
#
loop_
_entity.id
_entity.type
_entity.pdbx_description
1 polymer ?
#
loop_
_entity_poly.entity_id
_entity_poly.type
_entity_poly.pdbx_seq_one_letter_code
_entity_poly.pdbx_strand_id
1 'polypeptide(L)'
;MKKIHYIPVLISFGIAITLSGCFDLDKSPEGMLSSANALSSSSEMQKYLNQFYESGVKIHPGGLGAGGIAFGDMCSDNMVGASPQVRLSGLMTLSNASNLSNYNHIRNLNFMLANAGNNKEESAEKKQCLGEAYYFRAWYYFQLVRDYGDVAWVEDMLEMSEANVPRNSRLVVVDHILADLNQAIAHLSEQNSNATMRVHRDVARALKSEIALFEATWQKYHKAKNDAFYSKEVTDDKIKNYFEQARDAAKAIIDRGVWAIYSTGDKPYQNLFVTLDLSANREVLWWKKYNAAENIGHSVTRYINEGGGQTGISRSLIDDYLTAEGKIFTTSERAVAQKTYGNELSPSVRDPRLSQTVCTPGTQMKPDGLIYQFPPLHVTTYHQNTTGYSLLKFNEYNTSYAASVTGEHKAQAPAIQRRYAEVLLMYAEALAELDGAANEHLIKAALKPLRDRVKMPEIDFDREYNTDPAYPFHHLNKYIQVVRRERRIELACEGLRFDDILRWAAADELIVGKRPSGALFTGSTLQEQNTSNGYYKGVLVPGKNIQINDQGYIDPYKVILPAGFGFKTNRDYLLPIQERMISLTEGLWKQNPGW
;
A
#
# COMPACT_ATOMS: atom_id res chain seq x y z
N MET A 1 28.07 -60.12 47.77
CA MET A 1 26.90 -60.37 48.65
C MET A 1 25.95 -59.18 48.54
N LYS A 2 24.77 -59.39 47.97
CA LYS A 2 23.43 -59.22 48.58
C LYS A 2 23.03 -57.76 48.92
N LYS A 3 22.03 -57.26 48.18
CA LYS A 3 21.04 -56.28 48.67
C LYS A 3 20.45 -56.79 49.98
N ILE A 4 20.29 -55.94 51.00
CA ILE A 4 19.13 -55.92 51.92
C ILE A 4 19.02 -54.51 52.55
N HIS A 5 17.87 -53.86 52.39
CA HIS A 5 17.38 -52.76 53.23
C HIS A 5 16.55 -53.34 54.38
N TYR A 6 16.72 -52.81 55.61
CA TYR A 6 15.68 -52.77 56.65
C TYR A 6 15.87 -51.56 57.58
N ILE A 7 14.87 -50.67 57.57
CA ILE A 7 14.39 -49.73 58.61
C ILE A 7 13.53 -50.57 59.60
N PRO A 8 13.20 -50.22 60.88
CA PRO A 8 13.19 -48.92 61.61
C PRO A 8 13.71 -48.99 63.07
N VAL A 9 13.74 -47.88 63.80
CA VAL A 9 12.91 -47.62 65.02
C VAL A 9 13.36 -46.31 65.70
N LEU A 10 12.33 -45.50 66.00
CA LEU A 10 12.20 -44.31 66.83
C LEU A 10 13.24 -44.09 67.94
N ILE A 11 13.57 -42.81 68.20
CA ILE A 11 13.27 -42.12 69.47
C ILE A 11 13.29 -40.60 69.23
N SER A 12 12.20 -39.98 69.69
CA SER A 12 11.88 -38.57 69.75
C SER A 12 12.66 -37.81 70.83
N PHE A 13 13.15 -36.60 70.50
CA PHE A 13 13.30 -35.51 71.48
C PHE A 13 13.25 -34.16 70.74
N GLY A 14 12.38 -33.25 71.21
CA GLY A 14 12.09 -31.99 70.56
C GLY A 14 12.86 -30.78 71.08
N ILE A 15 12.76 -29.70 70.28
CA ILE A 15 12.70 -28.26 70.64
C ILE A 15 13.99 -27.68 71.28
N ALA A 16 14.61 -26.58 70.84
CA ALA A 16 14.28 -25.47 69.93
C ALA A 16 15.57 -24.83 69.40
N ILE A 17 15.56 -24.36 68.14
CA ILE A 17 16.32 -23.16 67.73
C ILE A 17 15.40 -22.34 66.83
N THR A 18 15.12 -21.13 67.28
CA THR A 18 14.42 -20.05 66.58
C THR A 18 15.18 -19.62 65.33
N LEU A 19 14.53 -19.70 64.17
CA LEU A 19 14.94 -18.99 62.96
C LEU A 19 13.80 -18.07 62.52
N SER A 20 13.99 -16.78 62.75
CA SER A 20 13.33 -15.70 62.02
C SER A 20 13.92 -15.65 60.61
N GLY A 21 13.21 -16.22 59.64
CA GLY A 21 13.50 -16.11 58.22
C GLY A 21 12.28 -15.59 57.49
N CYS A 22 12.19 -14.27 57.33
CA CYS A 22 11.29 -13.67 56.35
C CYS A 22 12.02 -13.73 55.00
N PHE A 23 11.61 -14.67 54.14
CA PHE A 23 11.95 -14.65 52.72
C PHE A 23 10.64 -14.82 51.96
N ASP A 24 9.97 -13.69 51.68
CA ASP A 24 9.06 -13.61 50.54
C ASP A 24 9.91 -13.43 49.29
N LEU A 25 9.89 -14.41 48.41
CA LEU A 25 10.56 -14.37 47.12
C LEU A 25 9.60 -14.85 46.03
N ASP A 26 8.47 -14.15 45.90
CA ASP A 26 7.62 -14.21 44.72
C ASP A 26 8.29 -13.45 43.56
N LYS A 27 9.33 -14.05 42.99
CA LYS A 27 9.82 -13.60 41.68
C LYS A 27 8.89 -14.14 40.60
N SER A 28 8.04 -13.25 40.07
CA SER A 28 7.34 -13.50 38.82
C SER A 28 8.35 -13.74 37.68
N PRO A 29 8.07 -14.64 36.71
CA PRO A 29 9.00 -14.89 35.59
C PRO A 29 9.27 -13.58 34.82
N GLU A 30 10.54 -13.23 34.68
CA GLU A 30 10.96 -12.12 33.81
C GLU A 30 10.53 -12.43 32.36
N GLY A 31 9.50 -11.73 31.87
CA GLY A 31 9.02 -11.85 30.50
C GLY A 31 7.51 -12.04 30.32
N MET A 32 6.73 -12.25 31.39
CA MET A 32 5.26 -12.22 31.33
C MET A 32 4.71 -10.95 31.96
N LEU A 33 3.77 -10.27 31.30
CA LEU A 33 2.98 -9.20 31.92
C LEU A 33 2.27 -9.77 33.14
N SER A 34 2.53 -9.21 34.33
CA SER A 34 1.85 -9.62 35.55
C SER A 34 0.35 -9.32 35.40
N SER A 35 -0.51 -10.30 35.66
CA SER A 35 -1.98 -10.14 35.52
C SER A 35 -2.58 -9.20 36.57
N ALA A 36 -1.85 -8.87 37.64
CA ALA A 36 -2.34 -8.03 38.73
C ALA A 36 -2.00 -6.54 38.57
N ASN A 37 -1.09 -6.15 37.66
CA ASN A 37 -0.71 -4.74 37.40
C ASN A 37 0.00 -4.62 36.03
N ALA A 38 -0.58 -5.19 34.96
CA ALA A 38 0.02 -5.10 33.63
C ALA A 38 0.14 -3.63 33.18
N LEU A 39 1.20 -3.32 32.43
CA LEU A 39 1.41 -2.00 31.81
C LEU A 39 1.57 -0.87 32.84
N SER A 40 2.19 -1.18 33.99
CA SER A 40 2.41 -0.21 35.07
C SER A 40 3.55 0.78 34.81
N SER A 41 4.33 0.58 33.73
CA SER A 41 5.41 1.49 33.31
C SER A 41 5.41 1.75 31.81
N SER A 42 6.01 2.87 31.41
CA SER A 42 6.14 3.25 29.99
C SER A 42 6.96 2.23 29.19
N SER A 43 7.92 1.54 29.82
CA SER A 43 8.73 0.48 29.20
C SER A 43 7.90 -0.77 28.88
N GLU A 44 7.03 -1.19 29.80
CA GLU A 44 6.09 -2.30 29.57
C GLU A 44 5.11 -1.98 28.44
N MET A 45 4.56 -0.76 28.44
CA MET A 45 3.69 -0.26 27.37
C MET A 45 4.39 -0.29 26.00
N GLN A 46 5.63 0.18 25.93
CA GLN A 46 6.40 0.17 24.69
C GLN A 46 6.69 -1.25 24.19
N LYS A 47 7.08 -2.17 25.08
CA LYS A 47 7.30 -3.59 24.72
C LYS A 47 6.02 -4.23 24.19
N TYR A 48 4.89 -3.95 24.83
CA TYR A 48 3.58 -4.44 24.36
C TYR A 48 3.23 -3.88 22.98
N LEU A 49 3.52 -2.59 22.72
CA LEU A 49 3.23 -1.95 21.43
C LEU A 49 4.04 -2.50 20.26
N ASN A 50 5.25 -3.01 20.50
CA ASN A 50 6.14 -3.45 19.42
C ASN A 50 5.49 -4.54 18.52
N GLN A 51 4.59 -5.36 19.06
CA GLN A 51 3.84 -6.37 18.28
C GLN A 51 3.02 -5.75 17.13
N PHE A 52 2.57 -4.50 17.27
CA PHE A 52 1.77 -3.83 16.24
C PHE A 52 2.66 -3.26 15.13
N TYR A 53 3.95 -3.02 15.36
CA TYR A 53 4.90 -2.69 14.29
C TYR A 53 5.32 -3.91 13.47
N GLU A 54 5.16 -5.12 14.01
CA GLU A 54 5.42 -6.35 13.26
C GLU A 54 4.30 -6.65 12.25
N SER A 55 3.06 -6.32 12.59
CA SER A 55 1.87 -6.64 11.79
C SER A 55 1.23 -5.44 11.08
N GLY A 56 1.39 -4.22 11.60
CA GLY A 56 0.77 -2.99 11.09
C GLY A 56 1.62 -2.19 10.09
N VAL A 57 2.76 -2.74 9.67
CA VAL A 57 3.71 -2.07 8.76
C VAL A 57 3.70 -2.78 7.41
N LYS A 58 3.52 -2.01 6.34
CA LYS A 58 3.59 -2.50 4.95
C LYS A 58 5.00 -3.04 4.67
N ILE A 59 5.07 -4.13 3.91
CA ILE A 59 6.33 -4.77 3.53
C ILE A 59 6.46 -4.86 2.01
N HIS A 60 7.69 -5.02 1.53
CA HIS A 60 7.92 -5.57 0.20
C HIS A 60 7.69 -7.10 0.20
N PRO A 61 7.29 -7.67 -0.95
CA PRO A 61 7.09 -9.11 -1.11
C PRO A 61 8.33 -9.94 -0.74
N GLY A 62 8.11 -10.96 0.09
CA GLY A 62 9.13 -11.94 0.47
C GLY A 62 9.35 -13.04 -0.58
N GLY A 63 8.47 -13.18 -1.56
CA GLY A 63 8.54 -14.21 -2.59
C GLY A 63 7.72 -13.86 -3.81
N LEU A 64 7.83 -14.68 -4.85
CA LEU A 64 7.12 -14.50 -6.12
C LEU A 64 5.61 -14.59 -5.90
N GLY A 65 4.85 -13.64 -6.44
CA GLY A 65 3.39 -13.59 -6.30
C GLY A 65 2.89 -13.20 -4.90
N ALA A 66 3.77 -12.96 -3.92
CA ALA A 66 3.37 -12.44 -2.62
C ALA A 66 2.94 -10.96 -2.70
N GLY A 67 1.97 -10.57 -1.87
CA GLY A 67 1.52 -9.19 -1.77
C GLY A 67 2.53 -8.29 -1.03
N GLY A 68 2.47 -6.99 -1.32
CA GLY A 68 3.30 -5.97 -0.67
C GLY A 68 3.26 -4.64 -1.44
N ILE A 69 4.11 -3.69 -1.05
CA ILE A 69 4.22 -2.37 -1.71
C ILE A 69 4.59 -2.57 -3.19
N ALA A 70 5.72 -3.25 -3.43
CA ALA A 70 6.08 -3.67 -4.77
C ALA A 70 5.13 -4.80 -5.22
N PHE A 71 4.75 -4.82 -6.49
CA PHE A 71 3.78 -5.75 -7.08
C PHE A 71 2.34 -5.63 -6.57
N GLY A 72 2.06 -4.79 -5.57
CA GLY A 72 0.71 -4.57 -5.06
C GLY A 72 -0.26 -4.07 -6.15
N ASP A 73 0.24 -3.30 -7.12
CA ASP A 73 -0.57 -2.80 -8.23
C ASP A 73 -0.96 -3.87 -9.28
N MET A 74 -0.54 -5.15 -9.12
CA MET A 74 -1.01 -6.25 -9.98
C MET A 74 -2.51 -6.54 -9.81
N CYS A 75 -3.14 -6.01 -8.74
CA CYS A 75 -4.60 -6.00 -8.56
C CYS A 75 -5.28 -4.73 -9.08
N SER A 76 -4.66 -4.02 -10.02
CA SER A 76 -5.21 -2.80 -10.60
C SER A 76 -5.00 -2.73 -12.13
N ASP A 77 -5.33 -1.58 -12.71
CA ASP A 77 -5.04 -1.25 -14.10
C ASP A 77 -3.59 -0.80 -14.34
N ASN A 78 -2.71 -0.78 -13.34
CA ASN A 78 -1.30 -0.35 -13.48
C ASN A 78 -0.32 -1.47 -13.83
N MET A 79 -0.51 -2.69 -13.31
CA MET A 79 0.41 -3.81 -13.52
C MET A 79 -0.33 -5.09 -13.91
N VAL A 80 0.34 -5.97 -14.65
CA VAL A 80 -0.23 -7.17 -15.26
C VAL A 80 0.62 -8.37 -14.85
N GLY A 81 0.12 -9.20 -13.94
CA GLY A 81 0.79 -10.44 -13.56
C GLY A 81 0.67 -11.53 -14.64
N ALA A 82 1.43 -12.61 -14.50
CA ALA A 82 1.33 -13.76 -15.41
C ALA A 82 -0.04 -14.46 -15.35
N SER A 83 -0.79 -14.27 -14.26
CA SER A 83 -2.17 -14.72 -14.11
C SER A 83 -3.08 -13.56 -13.71
N PRO A 84 -4.31 -13.50 -14.25
CA PRO A 84 -5.28 -12.49 -13.84
C PRO A 84 -5.65 -12.60 -12.37
N GLN A 85 -5.90 -11.46 -11.72
CA GLN A 85 -6.36 -11.44 -10.35
C GLN A 85 -7.81 -11.93 -10.22
N VAL A 86 -8.05 -12.79 -9.23
CA VAL A 86 -9.35 -13.47 -9.04
C VAL A 86 -10.48 -12.47 -8.81
N ARG A 87 -10.24 -11.42 -8.00
CA ARG A 87 -11.21 -10.34 -7.73
C ARG A 87 -11.55 -9.53 -8.97
N LEU A 88 -10.54 -9.06 -9.72
CA LEU A 88 -10.76 -8.33 -10.97
C LEU A 88 -11.48 -9.18 -12.02
N SER A 89 -11.20 -10.48 -12.03
CA SER A 89 -11.84 -11.42 -12.95
C SER A 89 -13.30 -11.74 -12.59
N GLY A 90 -13.81 -11.28 -11.45
CA GLY A 90 -15.16 -11.59 -10.96
C GLY A 90 -15.32 -13.02 -10.45
N LEU A 91 -14.21 -13.74 -10.23
CA LEU A 91 -14.17 -15.17 -9.94
C LEU A 91 -14.13 -15.49 -8.44
N MET A 92 -14.11 -14.49 -7.58
CA MET A 92 -14.21 -14.72 -6.13
C MET A 92 -15.57 -15.34 -5.77
N THR A 93 -15.54 -16.22 -4.78
CA THR A 93 -16.68 -16.95 -4.20
C THR A 93 -16.64 -16.85 -2.67
N LEU A 94 -17.66 -17.34 -1.97
CA LEU A 94 -17.69 -17.39 -0.51
C LEU A 94 -16.53 -18.20 0.11
N SER A 95 -15.93 -19.13 -0.63
CA SER A 95 -14.75 -19.88 -0.15
C SER A 95 -13.48 -19.02 -0.04
N ASN A 96 -13.47 -17.84 -0.67
CA ASN A 96 -12.39 -16.87 -0.57
C ASN A 96 -12.49 -16.00 0.70
N ALA A 97 -13.58 -16.11 1.47
CA ALA A 97 -13.76 -15.33 2.69
C ALA A 97 -12.66 -15.64 3.72
N SER A 98 -12.00 -14.59 4.22
CA SER A 98 -10.86 -14.70 5.13
C SER A 98 -11.27 -14.40 6.57
N ASN A 99 -10.48 -14.90 7.54
CA ASN A 99 -10.69 -14.59 8.95
C ASN A 99 -10.40 -13.10 9.21
N LEU A 100 -11.23 -12.44 10.01
CA LEU A 100 -11.04 -11.03 10.38
C LEU A 100 -10.03 -10.89 11.53
N SER A 101 -8.80 -11.32 11.31
CA SER A 101 -7.73 -11.36 12.32
C SER A 101 -7.40 -9.99 12.92
N ASN A 102 -7.75 -8.89 12.26
CA ASN A 102 -7.60 -7.53 12.78
C ASN A 102 -8.29 -7.34 14.15
N TYR A 103 -9.40 -8.04 14.43
CA TYR A 103 -10.04 -7.99 15.75
C TYR A 103 -9.16 -8.51 16.89
N ASN A 104 -8.21 -9.42 16.63
CA ASN A 104 -7.25 -9.85 17.65
C ASN A 104 -6.33 -8.70 18.06
N HIS A 105 -5.86 -7.91 17.09
CA HIS A 105 -5.01 -6.75 17.35
C HIS A 105 -5.82 -5.63 18.02
N ILE A 106 -7.05 -5.39 17.58
CA ILE A 106 -7.97 -4.42 18.20
C ILE A 106 -8.24 -4.79 19.67
N ARG A 107 -8.49 -6.08 19.98
CA ARG A 107 -8.66 -6.55 21.36
C ARG A 107 -7.42 -6.24 22.20
N ASN A 108 -6.23 -6.49 21.68
CA ASN A 108 -4.97 -6.20 22.37
C ASN A 108 -4.78 -4.69 22.61
N LEU A 109 -5.19 -3.84 21.65
CA LEU A 109 -5.14 -2.39 21.79
C LEU A 109 -6.17 -1.87 22.81
N ASN A 110 -7.39 -2.41 22.80
CA ASN A 110 -8.40 -2.09 23.81
C ASN A 110 -7.93 -2.49 25.21
N PHE A 111 -7.32 -3.68 25.35
CA PHE A 111 -6.70 -4.10 26.61
C PHE A 111 -5.65 -3.09 27.08
N MET A 112 -4.76 -2.65 26.18
CA MET A 112 -3.73 -1.67 26.52
C MET A 112 -4.34 -0.33 26.94
N LEU A 113 -5.31 0.18 26.19
CA LEU A 113 -5.96 1.46 26.49
C LEU A 113 -6.73 1.42 27.81
N ALA A 114 -7.46 0.34 28.09
CA ALA A 114 -8.18 0.12 29.35
C ALA A 114 -7.23 0.04 30.56
N ASN A 115 -6.03 -0.49 30.38
CA ASN A 115 -5.04 -0.66 31.46
C ASN A 115 -3.99 0.46 31.51
N ALA A 116 -4.04 1.44 30.61
CA ALA A 116 -3.04 2.52 30.58
C ALA A 116 -3.02 3.37 31.85
N GLY A 117 -4.12 3.36 32.62
CA GLY A 117 -4.23 4.00 33.93
C GLY A 117 -3.43 3.32 35.04
N ASN A 118 -2.90 2.11 34.83
CA ASN A 118 -2.02 1.43 35.79
C ASN A 118 -0.66 2.12 35.88
N ASN A 119 -0.17 2.65 34.75
CA ASN A 119 0.95 3.57 34.74
C ASN A 119 0.49 4.94 35.27
N LYS A 120 0.93 5.31 36.47
CA LYS A 120 0.59 6.58 37.11
C LYS A 120 1.48 7.75 36.66
N GLU A 121 2.54 7.48 35.91
CA GLU A 121 3.39 8.52 35.34
C GLU A 121 2.62 9.26 34.23
N GLU A 122 2.84 10.56 34.09
CA GLU A 122 2.31 11.37 32.99
C GLU A 122 3.45 11.88 32.09
N SER A 123 4.30 10.95 31.67
CA SER A 123 5.52 11.22 30.90
C SER A 123 5.26 11.38 29.40
N ALA A 124 6.26 11.91 28.68
CA ALA A 124 6.22 12.00 27.22
C ALA A 124 6.18 10.60 26.58
N GLU A 125 6.84 9.61 27.19
CA GLU A 125 6.89 8.23 26.75
C GLU A 125 5.54 7.53 26.87
N LYS A 126 4.80 7.76 27.97
CA LYS A 126 3.44 7.25 28.11
C LYS A 126 2.51 7.87 27.07
N LYS A 127 2.59 9.20 26.87
CA LYS A 127 1.80 9.88 25.84
C LYS A 127 2.13 9.33 24.45
N GLN A 128 3.41 9.15 24.14
CA GLN A 128 3.83 8.52 22.90
C GLN A 128 3.22 7.11 22.75
N CYS A 129 3.25 6.28 23.79
CA CYS A 129 2.63 4.94 23.77
C CYS A 129 1.11 5.00 23.54
N LEU A 130 0.39 5.88 24.24
CA LEU A 130 -1.05 6.08 24.04
C LEU A 130 -1.36 6.51 22.60
N GLY A 131 -0.60 7.47 22.08
CA GLY A 131 -0.79 7.95 20.73
C GLY A 131 -0.54 6.88 19.66
N GLU A 132 0.47 6.03 19.86
CA GLU A 132 0.72 4.87 19.00
C GLU A 132 -0.40 3.83 19.09
N ALA A 133 -0.94 3.56 20.29
CA ALA A 133 -2.06 2.63 20.48
C ALA A 133 -3.31 3.09 19.72
N TYR A 134 -3.71 4.36 19.86
CA TYR A 134 -4.83 4.93 19.12
C TYR A 134 -4.59 4.91 17.60
N TYR A 135 -3.38 5.22 17.15
CA TYR A 135 -3.03 5.14 15.73
C TYR A 135 -3.22 3.74 15.16
N PHE A 136 -2.69 2.71 15.83
CA PHE A 136 -2.82 1.34 15.33
C PHE A 136 -4.26 0.85 15.40
N ARG A 137 -5.04 1.25 16.42
CA ARG A 137 -6.46 0.85 16.52
C ARG A 137 -7.25 1.42 15.34
N ALA A 138 -7.07 2.71 15.06
CA ALA A 138 -7.60 3.36 13.87
C ALA A 138 -7.17 2.66 12.58
N TRP A 139 -5.89 2.30 12.46
CA TRP A 139 -5.36 1.62 11.27
C TRP A 139 -5.99 0.23 11.04
N TYR A 140 -6.06 -0.63 12.07
CA TYR A 140 -6.66 -1.97 11.94
C TYR A 140 -8.15 -1.90 11.63
N TYR A 141 -8.89 -0.95 12.24
CA TYR A 141 -10.28 -0.72 11.89
C TYR A 141 -10.44 -0.21 10.47
N PHE A 142 -9.56 0.67 10.01
CA PHE A 142 -9.59 1.13 8.61
C PHE A 142 -9.36 0.00 7.62
N GLN A 143 -8.43 -0.93 7.89
CA GLN A 143 -8.26 -2.13 7.05
C GLN A 143 -9.57 -2.94 6.97
N LEU A 144 -10.29 -3.10 8.09
CA LEU A 144 -11.58 -3.78 8.12
C LEU A 144 -12.65 -3.03 7.30
N VAL A 145 -12.78 -1.71 7.48
CA VAL A 145 -13.78 -0.90 6.74
C VAL A 145 -13.49 -0.87 5.25
N ARG A 146 -12.22 -0.72 4.86
CA ARG A 146 -11.80 -0.72 3.45
C ARG A 146 -12.20 -2.02 2.75
N ASP A 147 -11.99 -3.16 3.43
CA ASP A 147 -12.18 -4.48 2.82
C ASP A 147 -13.63 -4.98 2.94
N TYR A 148 -14.34 -4.65 4.02
CA TYR A 148 -15.65 -5.23 4.36
C TYR A 148 -16.79 -4.23 4.53
N GLY A 149 -16.53 -2.93 4.49
CA GLY A 149 -17.54 -1.88 4.68
C GLY A 149 -17.97 -1.81 6.14
N ASP A 150 -19.25 -2.05 6.41
CA ASP A 150 -19.79 -2.03 7.77
C ASP A 150 -19.10 -3.08 8.65
N VAL A 151 -18.74 -2.78 9.89
CA VAL A 151 -18.09 -3.74 10.80
C VAL A 151 -18.49 -3.43 12.24
N ALA A 152 -18.34 -4.39 13.15
CA ALA A 152 -18.63 -4.17 14.56
C ALA A 152 -17.56 -3.27 15.20
N TRP A 153 -17.98 -2.15 15.77
CA TRP A 153 -17.11 -1.32 16.59
C TRP A 153 -17.12 -1.84 18.03
N VAL A 154 -15.93 -2.02 18.61
CA VAL A 154 -15.73 -2.63 19.93
C VAL A 154 -14.71 -1.78 20.68
N GLU A 155 -15.14 -1.11 21.74
CA GLU A 155 -14.27 -0.25 22.56
C GLU A 155 -13.71 -1.00 23.78
N ASP A 156 -14.50 -1.93 24.31
CA ASP A 156 -14.20 -2.63 25.55
C ASP A 156 -13.70 -4.06 25.35
N MET A 157 -13.15 -4.62 26.43
CA MET A 157 -12.83 -6.04 26.50
C MET A 157 -14.12 -6.83 26.67
N LEU A 158 -14.60 -7.43 25.58
CA LEU A 158 -15.81 -8.26 25.61
C LEU A 158 -15.58 -9.57 26.37
N GLU A 159 -16.54 -9.89 27.25
CA GLU A 159 -16.74 -11.22 27.78
C GLU A 159 -17.45 -12.13 26.76
N MET A 160 -17.36 -13.45 26.92
CA MET A 160 -17.98 -14.39 25.97
C MET A 160 -19.50 -14.26 25.86
N SER A 161 -20.17 -13.82 26.93
CA SER A 161 -21.60 -13.51 26.92
C SER A 161 -21.97 -12.26 26.10
N GLU A 162 -21.00 -11.40 25.79
CA GLU A 162 -21.20 -10.11 25.10
C GLU A 162 -20.69 -10.14 23.65
N ALA A 163 -20.18 -11.29 23.19
CA ALA A 163 -19.51 -11.43 21.90
C ALA A 163 -20.44 -11.22 20.69
N ASN A 164 -21.75 -11.16 20.88
CA ASN A 164 -22.73 -10.95 19.80
C ASN A 164 -22.98 -9.46 19.53
N VAL A 165 -21.95 -8.77 19.01
CA VAL A 165 -22.01 -7.33 18.68
C VAL A 165 -22.44 -7.13 17.22
N PRO A 166 -23.50 -6.35 16.92
CA PRO A 166 -23.92 -6.08 15.55
C PRO A 166 -22.89 -5.25 14.77
N ARG A 167 -22.92 -5.33 13.43
CA ARG A 167 -22.13 -4.44 12.58
C ARG A 167 -22.69 -3.02 12.66
N ASN A 168 -21.79 -2.05 12.75
CA ASN A 168 -22.11 -0.63 12.61
C ASN A 168 -21.90 -0.20 11.16
N SER A 169 -22.68 0.79 10.70
CA SER A 169 -22.45 1.45 9.41
C SER A 169 -21.01 1.94 9.32
N ARG A 170 -20.40 1.81 8.14
CA ARG A 170 -19.06 2.34 7.85
C ARG A 170 -18.93 3.81 8.25
N LEU A 171 -20.00 4.60 8.16
CA LEU A 171 -20.02 6.00 8.56
C LEU A 171 -19.70 6.18 10.04
N VAL A 172 -20.35 5.38 10.89
CA VAL A 172 -20.14 5.39 12.35
C VAL A 172 -18.73 4.91 12.68
N VAL A 173 -18.30 3.80 12.07
CA VAL A 173 -16.97 3.24 12.30
C VAL A 173 -15.88 4.22 11.91
N VAL A 174 -16.01 4.89 10.75
CA VAL A 174 -15.02 5.89 10.31
C VAL A 174 -14.99 7.11 11.22
N ASP A 175 -16.12 7.56 11.76
CA ASP A 175 -16.13 8.65 12.74
C ASP A 175 -15.35 8.29 14.01
N HIS A 176 -15.49 7.06 14.50
CA HIS A 176 -14.68 6.58 15.61
C HIS A 176 -13.20 6.45 15.26
N ILE A 177 -12.86 5.95 14.06
CA ILE A 177 -11.48 5.90 13.55
C ILE A 177 -10.85 7.31 13.54
N LEU A 178 -11.58 8.32 13.04
CA LEU A 178 -11.09 9.70 13.01
C LEU A 178 -10.98 10.30 14.42
N ALA A 179 -11.84 9.90 15.35
CA ALA A 179 -11.74 10.26 16.76
C ALA A 179 -10.48 9.66 17.42
N ASP A 180 -10.19 8.38 17.18
CA ASP A 180 -8.94 7.74 17.60
C ASP A 180 -7.73 8.48 17.02
N LEU A 181 -7.76 8.88 15.75
CA LEU A 181 -6.67 9.65 15.16
C LEU A 181 -6.53 11.04 15.76
N ASN A 182 -7.61 11.67 16.22
CA ASN A 182 -7.51 12.91 17.00
C ASN A 182 -6.79 12.68 18.32
N GLN A 183 -7.08 11.57 19.03
CA GLN A 183 -6.35 11.19 20.25
C GLN A 183 -4.88 10.90 19.95
N ALA A 184 -4.59 10.17 18.86
CA ALA A 184 -3.23 9.90 18.41
C ALA A 184 -2.48 11.21 18.16
N ILE A 185 -3.06 12.16 17.41
CA ILE A 185 -2.44 13.45 17.08
C ILE A 185 -2.19 14.28 18.35
N ALA A 186 -3.11 14.26 19.33
CA ALA A 186 -2.97 15.00 20.58
C ALA A 186 -1.84 14.45 21.46
N HIS A 187 -1.63 13.13 21.46
CA HIS A 187 -0.67 12.46 22.31
C HIS A 187 0.73 12.29 21.69
N LEU A 188 0.81 12.08 20.38
CA LEU A 188 2.07 11.87 19.68
C LEU A 188 2.91 13.15 19.63
N SER A 189 4.23 12.97 19.72
CA SER A 189 5.18 14.07 19.55
C SER A 189 5.37 14.42 18.07
N GLU A 190 5.68 15.68 17.80
CA GLU A 190 6.17 16.11 16.49
C GLU A 190 7.62 15.70 16.29
N GLN A 191 7.97 15.33 15.04
CA GLN A 191 9.32 14.95 14.65
C GLN A 191 9.76 15.78 13.44
N ASN A 192 11.06 16.03 13.33
CA ASN A 192 11.67 16.75 12.20
C ASN A 192 12.49 15.82 11.29
N SER A 193 12.55 14.53 11.63
CA SER A 193 13.16 13.47 10.85
C SER A 193 12.39 12.16 11.08
N ASN A 194 12.65 11.17 10.23
CA ASN A 194 12.03 9.84 10.31
C ASN A 194 12.94 8.79 10.99
N ALA A 195 14.06 9.22 11.60
CA ALA A 195 15.11 8.33 12.10
C ALA A 195 14.64 7.37 13.21
N THR A 196 13.57 7.72 13.94
CA THR A 196 12.97 6.84 14.96
C THR A 196 12.29 5.61 14.37
N MET A 197 11.87 5.69 13.09
CA MET A 197 11.05 4.68 12.41
C MET A 197 9.76 4.31 13.17
N ARG A 198 9.30 5.19 14.07
CA ARG A 198 8.05 5.03 14.83
C ARG A 198 7.01 6.04 14.36
N VAL A 199 5.75 5.71 14.61
CA VAL A 199 4.64 6.62 14.40
C VAL A 199 4.83 7.89 15.23
N HIS A 200 4.61 9.04 14.60
CA HIS A 200 4.65 10.35 15.23
C HIS A 200 3.50 11.21 14.72
N ARG A 201 3.35 12.44 15.24
CA ARG A 201 2.14 13.26 15.02
C ARG A 201 1.78 13.43 13.54
N ASP A 202 2.75 13.73 12.68
CA ASP A 202 2.48 13.89 11.24
C ASP A 202 2.14 12.58 10.53
N VAL A 203 2.63 11.43 11.00
CA VAL A 203 2.20 10.12 10.48
C VAL A 203 0.72 9.89 10.79
N ALA A 204 0.29 10.25 12.01
CA ALA A 204 -1.13 10.19 12.37
C ALA A 204 -1.99 11.19 11.60
N ARG A 205 -1.50 12.42 11.37
CA ARG A 205 -2.16 13.41 10.49
C ARG A 205 -2.28 12.88 9.05
N ALA A 206 -1.24 12.21 8.54
CA ALA A 206 -1.26 11.65 7.20
C ALA A 206 -2.29 10.51 7.07
N LEU A 207 -2.35 9.61 8.05
CA LEU A 207 -3.37 8.56 8.09
C LEU A 207 -4.79 9.15 8.24
N LYS A 208 -4.96 10.21 9.04
CA LYS A 208 -6.24 10.92 9.13
C LYS A 208 -6.66 11.49 7.78
N SER A 209 -5.72 12.13 7.07
CA SER A 209 -5.97 12.69 5.75
C SER A 209 -6.38 11.62 4.74
N GLU A 210 -5.67 10.49 4.72
CA GLU A 210 -5.93 9.35 3.84
C GLU A 210 -7.31 8.76 4.08
N ILE A 211 -7.67 8.47 5.33
CA ILE A 211 -8.95 7.83 5.68
C ILE A 211 -10.11 8.77 5.40
N ALA A 212 -9.98 10.04 5.77
CA ALA A 212 -11.01 11.03 5.50
C ALA A 212 -11.21 11.24 3.98
N LEU A 213 -10.13 11.28 3.19
CA LEU A 213 -10.22 11.36 1.73
C LEU A 213 -10.84 10.09 1.13
N PHE A 214 -10.43 8.91 1.62
CA PHE A 214 -10.99 7.63 1.20
C PHE A 214 -12.49 7.59 1.43
N GLU A 215 -12.95 7.92 2.64
CA GLU A 215 -14.36 7.89 2.98
C GLU A 215 -15.17 8.95 2.22
N ALA A 216 -14.64 10.17 2.10
CA ALA A 216 -15.30 11.24 1.36
C ALA A 216 -15.53 10.86 -0.12
N THR A 217 -14.50 10.34 -0.78
CA THR A 217 -14.59 9.90 -2.17
C THR A 217 -15.48 8.67 -2.30
N TRP A 218 -15.32 7.66 -1.44
CA TRP A 218 -16.17 6.47 -1.44
C TRP A 218 -17.65 6.85 -1.38
N GLN A 219 -18.03 7.64 -0.36
CA GLN A 219 -19.41 8.05 -0.18
C GLN A 219 -19.90 8.91 -1.34
N LYS A 220 -19.11 9.87 -1.83
CA LYS A 220 -19.48 10.72 -2.99
C LYS A 220 -19.79 9.91 -4.24
N TYR A 221 -18.88 9.03 -4.65
CA TYR A 221 -18.98 8.35 -5.94
C TYR A 221 -19.97 7.18 -5.91
N HIS A 222 -20.02 6.40 -4.83
CA HIS A 222 -21.01 5.34 -4.68
C HIS A 222 -22.44 5.91 -4.50
N LYS A 223 -22.60 7.03 -3.79
CA LYS A 223 -23.89 7.75 -3.71
C LYS A 223 -24.33 8.28 -5.07
N ALA A 224 -23.43 8.87 -5.85
CA ALA A 224 -23.74 9.36 -7.20
C ALA A 224 -24.22 8.23 -8.14
N LYS A 225 -23.74 7.00 -7.94
CA LYS A 225 -24.20 5.80 -8.66
C LYS A 225 -25.43 5.14 -8.04
N ASN A 226 -25.87 5.60 -6.87
CA ASN A 226 -26.96 5.03 -6.09
C ASN A 226 -26.81 3.50 -5.88
N ASP A 227 -25.60 3.05 -5.58
CA ASP A 227 -25.34 1.62 -5.36
C ASP A 227 -25.50 1.20 -3.89
N ALA A 228 -25.14 -0.05 -3.58
CA ALA A 228 -25.29 -0.62 -2.25
C ALA A 228 -24.14 -0.31 -1.28
N PHE A 229 -23.08 0.39 -1.74
CA PHE A 229 -21.83 0.52 -1.00
C PHE A 229 -21.69 1.83 -0.23
N TYR A 230 -22.48 2.85 -0.56
CA TYR A 230 -22.56 4.07 0.24
C TYR A 230 -23.51 3.90 1.44
N SER A 231 -23.24 4.64 2.52
CA SER A 231 -24.11 4.68 3.70
C SER A 231 -25.37 5.47 3.37
N LYS A 232 -26.55 4.86 3.50
CA LYS A 232 -27.82 5.48 3.07
C LYS A 232 -28.17 6.76 3.82
N GLU A 233 -27.67 6.88 5.04
CA GLU A 233 -27.81 8.02 5.92
C GLU A 233 -26.82 9.17 5.65
N VAL A 234 -25.88 9.01 4.71
CA VAL A 234 -24.84 10.03 4.46
C VAL A 234 -25.41 11.29 3.78
N THR A 235 -25.09 12.46 4.34
CA THR A 235 -25.46 13.76 3.78
C THR A 235 -24.31 14.37 2.98
N ASP A 236 -24.62 15.34 2.10
CA ASP A 236 -23.57 16.05 1.35
C ASP A 236 -22.67 16.88 2.28
N ASP A 237 -23.24 17.44 3.35
CA ASP A 237 -22.46 18.13 4.39
C ASP A 237 -21.49 17.18 5.12
N LYS A 238 -21.89 15.92 5.34
CA LYS A 238 -21.03 14.91 5.94
C LYS A 238 -19.87 14.51 5.01
N ILE A 239 -20.15 14.34 3.73
CA ILE A 239 -19.12 14.10 2.70
C ILE A 239 -18.16 15.29 2.64
N LYS A 240 -18.70 16.52 2.60
CA LYS A 240 -17.91 17.75 2.62
C LYS A 240 -17.02 17.83 3.87
N ASN A 241 -17.57 17.51 5.03
CA ASN A 241 -16.81 17.48 6.29
C ASN A 241 -15.62 16.52 6.23
N TYR A 242 -15.77 15.33 5.62
CA TYR A 242 -14.63 14.43 5.43
C TYR A 242 -13.57 15.01 4.49
N PHE A 243 -13.95 15.67 3.39
CA PHE A 243 -12.98 16.38 2.55
C PHE A 243 -12.26 17.51 3.28
N GLU A 244 -12.97 18.27 4.12
CA GLU A 244 -12.38 19.32 4.96
C GLU A 244 -11.39 18.74 5.98
N GLN A 245 -11.75 17.65 6.64
CA GLN A 245 -10.83 16.94 7.54
C GLN A 245 -9.60 16.40 6.81
N ALA A 246 -9.77 15.90 5.57
CA ALA A 246 -8.67 15.43 4.75
C ALA A 246 -7.71 16.57 4.38
N ARG A 247 -8.27 17.68 3.89
CA ARG A 247 -7.55 18.92 3.55
C ARG A 247 -6.80 19.44 4.77
N ASP A 248 -7.47 19.60 5.90
CA ASP A 248 -6.91 20.24 7.09
C ASP A 248 -5.80 19.41 7.74
N ALA A 249 -5.97 18.08 7.78
CA ALA A 249 -4.94 17.18 8.29
C ALA A 249 -3.67 17.19 7.42
N ALA A 250 -3.80 17.18 6.09
CA ALA A 250 -2.65 17.31 5.18
C ALA A 250 -2.02 18.70 5.26
N LYS A 251 -2.84 19.75 5.29
CA LYS A 251 -2.38 21.14 5.41
C LYS A 251 -1.57 21.35 6.69
N ALA A 252 -2.00 20.77 7.81
CA ALA A 252 -1.27 20.85 9.08
C ALA A 252 0.15 20.27 8.99
N ILE A 253 0.39 19.27 8.12
CA ILE A 253 1.74 18.74 7.86
C ILE A 253 2.53 19.69 6.96
N ILE A 254 1.90 20.19 5.89
CA ILE A 254 2.51 21.14 4.93
C ILE A 254 2.97 22.41 5.66
N ASP A 255 2.13 22.97 6.53
CA ASP A 255 2.38 24.20 7.28
C ASP A 255 3.55 24.07 8.27
N ARG A 256 3.94 22.84 8.67
CA ARG A 256 5.13 22.65 9.52
C ARG A 256 6.43 23.02 8.79
N GLY A 257 6.48 22.92 7.46
CA GLY A 257 7.69 23.24 6.67
C GLY A 257 8.91 22.36 6.93
N VAL A 258 8.76 21.24 7.66
CA VAL A 258 9.87 20.34 8.02
C VAL A 258 10.10 19.21 7.01
N TRP A 259 9.10 18.87 6.20
CA TRP A 259 9.18 17.86 5.14
C TRP A 259 9.37 18.51 3.76
N ALA A 260 10.06 17.82 2.85
CA ALA A 260 10.37 18.33 1.52
C ALA A 260 10.54 17.19 0.51
N ILE A 261 10.17 17.43 -0.74
CA ILE A 261 10.37 16.46 -1.83
C ILE A 261 11.86 16.20 -2.04
N TYR A 262 12.24 14.94 -2.17
CA TYR A 262 13.60 14.50 -2.39
C TYR A 262 14.01 14.81 -3.84
N SER A 263 15.07 15.60 -4.01
CA SER A 263 15.50 16.11 -5.31
C SER A 263 17.00 15.95 -5.56
N THR A 264 17.65 15.00 -4.87
CA THR A 264 19.11 14.81 -4.95
C THR A 264 19.51 13.81 -6.03
N GLY A 265 20.56 14.14 -6.80
CA GLY A 265 21.12 13.30 -7.86
C GLY A 265 20.39 13.42 -9.20
N ASP A 266 20.86 12.68 -10.21
CA ASP A 266 20.34 12.78 -11.59
C ASP A 266 18.99 12.09 -11.79
N LYS A 267 18.65 11.14 -10.92
CA LYS A 267 17.40 10.36 -10.93
C LYS A 267 16.73 10.38 -9.56
N PRO A 268 16.34 11.55 -9.05
CA PRO A 268 15.90 11.70 -7.66
C PRO A 268 14.67 10.85 -7.34
N TYR A 269 13.75 10.68 -8.29
CA TYR A 269 12.56 9.86 -8.10
C TYR A 269 12.91 8.37 -7.97
N GLN A 270 13.78 7.83 -8.83
CA GLN A 270 14.25 6.44 -8.71
C GLN A 270 15.06 6.22 -7.42
N ASN A 271 16.01 7.13 -7.14
CA ASN A 271 16.95 7.04 -6.03
C ASN A 271 16.26 6.92 -4.67
N LEU A 272 15.13 7.58 -4.48
CA LEU A 272 14.32 7.49 -3.26
C LEU A 272 14.00 6.03 -2.89
N PHE A 273 13.65 5.20 -3.86
CA PHE A 273 13.17 3.83 -3.66
C PHE A 273 14.29 2.78 -3.57
N VAL A 274 15.55 3.19 -3.70
CA VAL A 274 16.72 2.30 -3.58
C VAL A 274 17.75 2.82 -2.57
N THR A 275 17.45 3.93 -1.89
CA THR A 275 18.26 4.45 -0.78
C THR A 275 18.01 3.61 0.47
N LEU A 276 18.98 2.79 0.88
CA LEU A 276 18.83 1.82 1.97
C LEU A 276 18.63 2.44 3.36
N ASP A 277 19.08 3.68 3.56
CA ASP A 277 18.87 4.44 4.80
C ASP A 277 18.22 5.79 4.52
N LEU A 278 16.96 5.92 4.93
CA LEU A 278 16.16 7.13 4.72
C LEU A 278 16.15 8.07 5.95
N SER A 279 16.95 7.80 6.99
CA SER A 279 16.94 8.58 8.24
C SER A 279 17.22 10.07 8.04
N ALA A 280 17.98 10.44 7.01
CA ALA A 280 18.29 11.82 6.62
C ALA A 280 17.38 12.37 5.49
N ASN A 281 16.50 11.53 4.93
CA ASN A 281 15.60 11.92 3.85
C ASN A 281 14.42 12.74 4.41
N ARG A 282 14.15 13.91 3.81
CA ARG A 282 13.05 14.79 4.25
C ARG A 282 11.72 14.56 3.54
N GLU A 283 11.66 13.69 2.53
CA GLU A 283 10.39 13.32 1.89
C GLU A 283 9.68 12.23 2.69
N VAL A 284 10.41 11.33 3.32
CA VAL A 284 9.82 10.18 4.02
C VAL A 284 9.47 10.54 5.45
N LEU A 285 8.21 10.30 5.82
CA LEU A 285 7.71 10.51 7.19
C LEU A 285 7.92 9.25 8.03
N TRP A 286 7.66 8.08 7.43
CA TRP A 286 7.77 6.79 8.12
C TRP A 286 8.09 5.67 7.14
N TRP A 287 8.98 4.76 7.53
CA TRP A 287 9.49 3.67 6.70
C TRP A 287 9.94 2.50 7.57
N LYS A 288 10.04 1.32 6.93
CA LYS A 288 10.65 0.12 7.50
C LYS A 288 12.04 -0.07 6.88
N LYS A 289 13.05 -0.13 7.75
CA LYS A 289 14.42 -0.50 7.38
C LYS A 289 14.56 -2.01 7.29
N TYR A 290 15.27 -2.47 6.27
CA TYR A 290 15.66 -3.87 6.10
C TYR A 290 17.14 -4.06 6.42
N ASN A 291 17.47 -5.17 7.07
CA ASN A 291 18.82 -5.59 7.40
C ASN A 291 19.03 -7.04 6.96
N ALA A 292 19.60 -7.23 5.78
CA ALA A 292 19.80 -8.56 5.22
C ALA A 292 20.79 -9.42 6.04
N ALA A 293 21.70 -8.80 6.80
CA ALA A 293 22.62 -9.51 7.70
C ALA A 293 21.88 -10.18 8.88
N GLU A 294 20.71 -9.65 9.25
CA GLU A 294 19.82 -10.22 10.28
C GLU A 294 18.70 -11.09 9.67
N ASN A 295 18.79 -11.41 8.37
CA ASN A 295 17.72 -12.06 7.59
C ASN A 295 16.40 -11.28 7.55
N ILE A 296 16.46 -9.96 7.73
CA ILE A 296 15.30 -9.07 7.60
C ILE A 296 15.42 -8.39 6.24
N GLY A 297 14.91 -9.04 5.19
CA GLY A 297 14.92 -8.52 3.82
C GLY A 297 13.69 -8.94 3.03
N HIS A 298 13.65 -8.56 1.76
CA HIS A 298 12.59 -8.95 0.81
C HIS A 298 13.20 -9.57 -0.46
N SER A 299 12.36 -9.90 -1.45
CA SER A 299 12.79 -10.63 -2.66
C SER A 299 12.54 -9.87 -3.97
N VAL A 300 12.07 -8.61 -3.91
CA VAL A 300 11.75 -7.79 -5.09
C VAL A 300 12.91 -7.71 -6.09
N THR A 301 14.10 -7.22 -5.67
CA THR A 301 15.27 -7.07 -6.54
C THR A 301 15.63 -8.39 -7.23
N ARG A 302 15.56 -9.53 -6.53
CA ARG A 302 15.81 -10.86 -7.11
C ARG A 302 14.99 -11.12 -8.38
N TYR A 303 13.72 -10.73 -8.38
CA TYR A 303 12.79 -11.05 -9.45
C TYR A 303 12.81 -10.03 -10.61
N ILE A 304 13.16 -8.76 -10.35
CA ILE A 304 13.10 -7.70 -11.37
C ILE A 304 14.46 -7.28 -11.93
N ASN A 305 15.58 -7.79 -11.38
CA ASN A 305 16.94 -7.42 -11.81
C ASN A 305 17.34 -7.86 -13.24
N GLU A 306 16.44 -8.52 -13.97
CA GLU A 306 16.57 -8.84 -15.40
C GLU A 306 15.41 -8.25 -16.24
N GLY A 307 14.56 -7.41 -15.62
CA GLY A 307 13.36 -6.82 -16.23
C GLY A 307 12.11 -7.70 -16.14
N GLY A 308 12.14 -8.74 -15.31
CA GLY A 308 11.09 -9.75 -15.19
C GLY A 308 10.16 -9.57 -13.99
N GLY A 309 9.89 -10.70 -13.32
CA GLY A 309 9.09 -10.78 -12.10
C GLY A 309 7.72 -11.44 -12.29
N GLN A 310 7.51 -12.16 -13.39
CA GLN A 310 6.19 -12.65 -13.82
C GLN A 310 5.13 -11.54 -13.85
N THR A 311 5.58 -10.33 -14.18
CA THR A 311 4.77 -9.13 -14.17
C THR A 311 5.27 -8.16 -15.23
N GLY A 312 4.49 -7.12 -15.46
CA GLY A 312 4.79 -6.06 -16.41
C GLY A 312 3.87 -4.89 -16.17
N ILE A 313 4.31 -3.70 -16.56
CA ILE A 313 3.50 -2.49 -16.41
C ILE A 313 2.49 -2.42 -17.56
N SER A 314 1.26 -2.02 -17.26
CA SER A 314 0.21 -1.94 -18.28
C SER A 314 0.46 -0.74 -19.19
N ARG A 315 0.07 -0.88 -20.46
CA ARG A 315 0.03 0.24 -21.41
C ARG A 315 -0.87 1.38 -20.92
N SER A 316 -1.96 1.08 -20.20
CA SER A 316 -2.85 2.11 -19.64
C SER A 316 -2.11 3.07 -18.71
N LEU A 317 -1.16 2.56 -17.91
CA LEU A 317 -0.32 3.42 -17.09
C LEU A 317 0.70 4.18 -17.95
N ILE A 318 1.39 3.50 -18.89
CA ILE A 318 2.36 4.14 -19.80
C ILE A 318 1.72 5.30 -20.56
N ASP A 319 0.50 5.12 -21.05
CA ASP A 319 -0.24 6.09 -21.86
C ASP A 319 -0.70 7.32 -21.05
N ASP A 320 -0.80 7.22 -19.73
CA ASP A 320 -1.27 8.30 -18.85
C ASP A 320 -0.16 9.28 -18.45
N TYR A 321 1.12 8.93 -18.69
CA TYR A 321 2.22 9.90 -18.54
C TYR A 321 2.11 10.99 -19.61
N LEU A 322 2.37 12.24 -19.24
CA LEU A 322 2.38 13.36 -20.20
C LEU A 322 3.64 13.33 -21.09
N THR A 323 3.66 14.18 -22.12
CA THR A 323 4.92 14.53 -22.80
C THR A 323 5.86 15.28 -21.85
N ALA A 324 7.14 15.40 -22.21
CA ALA A 324 8.11 16.18 -21.44
C ALA A 324 7.69 17.66 -21.27
N GLU A 325 6.88 18.18 -22.19
CA GLU A 325 6.29 19.52 -22.18
C GLU A 325 4.95 19.59 -21.44
N GLY A 326 4.53 18.53 -20.75
CA GLY A 326 3.30 18.50 -19.97
C GLY A 326 2.02 18.48 -20.82
N LYS A 327 2.07 17.95 -22.05
CA LYS A 327 0.90 17.79 -22.92
C LYS A 327 0.39 16.34 -22.91
N ILE A 328 -0.86 16.15 -23.32
CA ILE A 328 -1.38 14.80 -23.59
C ILE A 328 -0.59 14.17 -24.74
N PHE A 329 -0.12 12.93 -24.54
CA PHE A 329 0.62 12.20 -25.56
C PHE A 329 -0.34 11.59 -26.60
N THR A 330 -0.39 12.21 -27.77
CA THR A 330 -1.41 11.93 -28.79
C THR A 330 -1.21 10.59 -29.48
N THR A 331 -2.27 10.06 -30.08
CA THR A 331 -2.23 8.80 -30.84
C THR A 331 -1.19 8.83 -31.97
N SER A 332 -1.05 9.95 -32.68
CA SER A 332 -0.08 10.09 -33.77
C SER A 332 1.37 10.10 -33.27
N GLU A 333 1.66 10.84 -32.20
CA GLU A 333 3.01 10.87 -31.61
C GLU A 333 3.40 9.49 -31.09
N ARG A 334 2.45 8.81 -30.44
CA ARG A 334 2.61 7.45 -29.93
C ARG A 334 2.89 6.44 -31.04
N ALA A 335 2.12 6.46 -32.12
CA ALA A 335 2.29 5.55 -33.24
C ALA A 335 3.68 5.65 -33.90
N VAL A 336 4.31 6.83 -33.85
CA VAL A 336 5.69 7.02 -34.33
C VAL A 336 6.69 6.51 -33.29
N ALA A 337 6.56 6.95 -32.03
CA ALA A 337 7.51 6.62 -30.97
C ALA A 337 7.58 5.11 -30.67
N GLN A 338 6.47 4.39 -30.80
CA GLN A 338 6.38 2.95 -30.47
C GLN A 338 7.02 2.01 -31.51
N LYS A 339 7.36 2.49 -32.70
CA LYS A 339 8.07 1.67 -33.71
C LYS A 339 9.45 1.23 -33.22
N THR A 340 10.11 2.05 -32.42
CA THR A 340 11.37 1.72 -31.78
C THR A 340 11.15 1.55 -30.29
N TYR A 341 11.26 0.32 -29.80
CA TYR A 341 11.11 0.02 -28.38
C TYR A 341 12.03 0.92 -27.53
N GLY A 342 11.44 1.56 -26.52
CA GLY A 342 12.14 2.46 -25.61
C GLY A 342 12.02 3.95 -25.98
N ASN A 343 11.76 4.32 -27.24
CA ASN A 343 11.67 5.74 -27.63
C ASN A 343 10.50 6.45 -26.93
N GLU A 344 9.35 5.79 -26.83
CA GLU A 344 8.19 6.33 -26.11
C GLU A 344 8.40 6.44 -24.59
N LEU A 345 9.46 5.86 -24.05
CA LEU A 345 9.81 5.89 -22.62
C LEU A 345 10.89 6.93 -22.32
N SER A 346 11.44 7.58 -23.34
CA SER A 346 12.54 8.53 -23.19
C SER A 346 12.13 9.74 -22.36
N PRO A 347 12.97 10.20 -21.41
CA PRO A 347 12.72 11.44 -20.65
C PRO A 347 12.80 12.70 -21.53
N SER A 348 13.29 12.60 -22.77
CA SER A 348 13.25 13.69 -23.74
C SER A 348 11.91 13.79 -24.49
N VAL A 349 11.05 12.78 -24.35
CA VAL A 349 9.74 12.69 -25.03
C VAL A 349 8.61 12.73 -24.01
N ARG A 350 8.81 12.13 -22.84
CA ARG A 350 7.80 11.95 -21.80
C ARG A 350 8.24 12.52 -20.47
N ASP A 351 7.27 12.61 -19.55
CA ASP A 351 7.53 12.87 -18.14
C ASP A 351 8.70 12.00 -17.61
N PRO A 352 9.80 12.61 -17.11
CA PRO A 352 11.00 11.86 -16.70
C PRO A 352 10.81 10.89 -15.53
N ARG A 353 9.65 10.91 -14.83
CA ARG A 353 9.29 9.86 -13.87
C ARG A 353 9.05 8.51 -14.56
N LEU A 354 8.66 8.50 -15.83
CA LEU A 354 8.40 7.27 -16.59
C LEU A 354 9.66 6.41 -16.69
N SER A 355 10.77 6.97 -17.17
CA SER A 355 12.07 6.27 -17.27
C SER A 355 12.74 5.98 -15.93
N GLN A 356 12.18 6.49 -14.83
CA GLN A 356 12.59 6.18 -13.45
C GLN A 356 11.68 5.12 -12.80
N THR A 357 10.52 4.84 -13.41
CA THR A 357 9.57 3.80 -12.98
C THR A 357 9.73 2.52 -13.79
N VAL A 358 10.04 2.65 -15.08
CA VAL A 358 10.08 1.57 -16.09
C VAL A 358 11.47 1.50 -16.70
N CYS A 359 11.97 0.29 -16.98
CA CYS A 359 13.27 0.09 -17.63
C CYS A 359 13.24 0.63 -19.07
N THR A 360 14.26 1.40 -19.43
CA THR A 360 14.56 1.77 -20.82
C THR A 360 15.80 1.03 -21.31
N PRO A 361 15.95 0.78 -22.63
CA PRO A 361 17.22 0.31 -23.19
C PRO A 361 18.40 1.16 -22.69
N GLY A 362 19.48 0.51 -22.27
CA GLY A 362 20.65 1.15 -21.65
C GLY A 362 20.61 1.24 -20.12
N THR A 363 19.51 0.87 -19.46
CA THR A 363 19.42 0.88 -17.99
C THR A 363 20.29 -0.20 -17.37
N GLN A 364 21.13 0.15 -16.38
CA GLN A 364 21.85 -0.82 -15.56
C GLN A 364 20.88 -1.54 -14.61
N MET A 365 20.88 -2.87 -14.64
CA MET A 365 19.97 -3.69 -13.86
C MET A 365 20.62 -4.40 -12.67
N LYS A 366 21.95 -4.61 -12.72
CA LYS A 366 22.73 -5.30 -11.70
C LYS A 366 24.06 -4.59 -11.41
N PRO A 367 24.67 -4.82 -10.23
CA PRO A 367 25.98 -4.24 -9.90
C PRO A 367 27.11 -4.75 -10.80
N ASP A 368 26.97 -5.94 -11.37
CA ASP A 368 27.93 -6.57 -12.30
C ASP A 368 27.91 -5.98 -13.72
N GLY A 369 27.05 -4.99 -13.97
CA GLY A 369 26.99 -4.27 -15.24
C GLY A 369 25.99 -4.83 -16.26
N LEU A 370 25.07 -5.74 -15.88
CA LEU A 370 23.97 -6.13 -16.78
C LEU A 370 23.20 -4.91 -17.27
N ILE A 371 23.17 -4.70 -18.60
CA ILE A 371 22.45 -3.61 -19.25
C ILE A 371 21.17 -4.13 -19.89
N TYR A 372 20.04 -3.52 -19.54
CA TYR A 372 18.73 -3.79 -20.13
C TYR A 372 18.72 -3.36 -21.60
N GLN A 373 18.39 -4.29 -22.51
CA GLN A 373 18.22 -4.00 -23.93
C GLN A 373 16.76 -4.14 -24.36
N PHE A 374 16.15 -5.27 -23.99
CA PHE A 374 14.77 -5.62 -24.33
C PHE A 374 14.12 -6.35 -23.15
N PRO A 375 12.78 -6.30 -23.02
CA PRO A 375 12.06 -7.03 -21.98
C PRO A 375 12.22 -8.54 -22.18
N PRO A 376 12.40 -9.34 -21.12
CA PRO A 376 12.55 -10.80 -21.19
C PRO A 376 11.21 -11.52 -21.48
N LEU A 377 10.58 -11.22 -22.62
CA LEU A 377 9.30 -11.81 -23.05
C LEU A 377 9.40 -13.31 -23.36
N HIS A 378 10.60 -13.78 -23.73
CA HIS A 378 10.86 -15.16 -24.15
C HIS A 378 11.19 -16.10 -22.98
N VAL A 379 11.41 -15.54 -21.78
CA VAL A 379 11.77 -16.30 -20.59
C VAL A 379 10.52 -16.90 -19.98
N THR A 380 10.61 -18.14 -19.47
CA THR A 380 9.49 -18.88 -18.86
C THR A 380 9.68 -19.14 -17.36
N THR A 381 10.70 -18.52 -16.76
CA THR A 381 10.97 -18.60 -15.31
C THR A 381 10.38 -17.39 -14.59
N TYR A 382 10.75 -17.21 -13.31
CA TYR A 382 10.35 -16.04 -12.52
C TYR A 382 10.84 -14.70 -13.11
N HIS A 383 11.76 -14.72 -14.07
CA HIS A 383 12.25 -13.54 -14.79
C HIS A 383 11.42 -13.18 -16.03
N GLN A 384 10.28 -13.83 -16.27
CA GLN A 384 9.40 -13.46 -17.39
C GLN A 384 8.82 -12.05 -17.21
N ASN A 385 8.81 -11.26 -18.28
CA ASN A 385 8.02 -10.04 -18.38
C ASN A 385 6.72 -10.31 -19.17
N THR A 386 5.58 -9.79 -18.72
CA THR A 386 4.28 -10.08 -19.33
C THR A 386 3.85 -9.06 -20.38
N THR A 387 4.24 -7.79 -20.27
CA THR A 387 3.68 -6.71 -21.10
C THR A 387 4.66 -6.08 -22.06
N GLY A 388 5.96 -6.34 -21.92
CA GLY A 388 7.01 -5.59 -22.60
C GLY A 388 7.43 -4.30 -21.88
N TYR A 389 6.81 -3.95 -20.75
CA TYR A 389 7.25 -2.83 -19.91
C TYR A 389 7.72 -3.36 -18.55
N SER A 390 9.01 -3.24 -18.28
CA SER A 390 9.66 -3.82 -17.09
C SER A 390 9.70 -2.83 -15.93
N LEU A 391 9.35 -3.28 -14.72
CA LEU A 391 9.43 -2.46 -13.52
C LEU A 391 10.90 -2.18 -13.15
N LEU A 392 11.25 -0.91 -12.98
CA LEU A 392 12.57 -0.46 -12.52
C LEU A 392 12.55 -0.01 -11.05
N LYS A 393 11.44 0.56 -10.61
CA LYS A 393 11.24 1.01 -9.23
C LYS A 393 11.55 -0.16 -8.27
N PHE A 394 12.23 0.13 -7.16
CA PHE A 394 12.71 -0.83 -6.15
C PHE A 394 13.87 -1.76 -6.57
N ASN A 395 14.35 -1.70 -7.83
CA ASN A 395 15.48 -2.55 -8.25
C ASN A 395 16.81 -2.00 -7.69
N GLU A 396 17.42 -2.69 -6.73
CA GLU A 396 18.72 -2.33 -6.15
C GLU A 396 19.91 -2.64 -7.09
N TYR A 397 19.96 -1.94 -8.23
CA TYR A 397 20.96 -2.15 -9.27
C TYR A 397 22.40 -1.82 -8.83
N ASN A 398 22.57 -1.04 -7.77
CA ASN A 398 23.85 -0.55 -7.25
C ASN A 398 24.19 -1.10 -5.84
N THR A 399 23.56 -2.19 -5.42
CA THR A 399 23.85 -2.83 -4.13
C THR A 399 25.28 -3.37 -4.05
N SER A 400 25.92 -3.22 -2.88
CA SER A 400 27.19 -3.89 -2.56
C SER A 400 26.99 -5.30 -2.01
N TYR A 401 25.76 -5.66 -1.64
CA TYR A 401 25.41 -6.99 -1.12
C TYR A 401 24.90 -7.88 -2.26
N ALA A 402 25.80 -8.67 -2.85
CA ALA A 402 25.49 -9.48 -4.04
C ALA A 402 24.27 -10.41 -3.88
N ALA A 403 24.00 -10.90 -2.66
CA ALA A 403 22.86 -11.75 -2.40
C ALA A 403 21.50 -11.03 -2.55
N SER A 404 21.44 -9.70 -2.54
CA SER A 404 20.21 -8.94 -2.88
C SER A 404 19.67 -9.29 -4.28
N VAL A 405 20.55 -9.69 -5.20
CA VAL A 405 20.22 -10.01 -6.60
C VAL A 405 19.83 -11.50 -6.76
N THR A 406 20.39 -12.39 -5.93
CA THR A 406 20.30 -13.84 -6.16
C THR A 406 19.67 -14.63 -5.02
N GLY A 407 19.38 -14.02 -3.86
CA GLY A 407 18.82 -14.64 -2.68
C GLY A 407 17.40 -14.15 -2.38
N GLU A 408 16.58 -15.02 -1.77
CA GLU A 408 15.29 -14.60 -1.20
C GLU A 408 15.50 -13.94 0.16
N HIS A 409 14.69 -12.93 0.47
CA HIS A 409 14.77 -12.15 1.70
C HIS A 409 16.13 -11.45 1.90
N LYS A 410 16.81 -11.08 0.80
CA LYS A 410 18.13 -10.44 0.82
C LYS A 410 18.14 -9.01 0.29
N ALA A 411 17.12 -8.61 -0.45
CA ALA A 411 16.94 -7.23 -0.91
C ALA A 411 16.61 -6.31 0.28
N GLN A 412 17.10 -5.08 0.23
CA GLN A 412 17.08 -4.11 1.35
C GLN A 412 16.43 -2.77 1.00
N ALA A 413 15.92 -2.59 -0.22
CA ALA A 413 15.15 -1.40 -0.57
C ALA A 413 14.07 -1.10 0.49
N PRO A 414 13.95 0.14 0.96
CA PRO A 414 13.11 0.45 2.11
C PRO A 414 11.62 0.33 1.79
N ALA A 415 10.85 -0.24 2.72
CA ALA A 415 9.40 -0.21 2.62
C ALA A 415 8.87 1.11 3.20
N ILE A 416 8.64 2.09 2.33
CA ILE A 416 8.11 3.41 2.68
C ILE A 416 6.63 3.27 3.08
N GLN A 417 6.30 3.70 4.30
CA GLN A 417 4.92 3.65 4.81
C GLN A 417 4.14 4.89 4.42
N ARG A 418 4.77 6.06 4.56
CA ARG A 418 4.22 7.37 4.20
C ARG A 418 5.33 8.31 3.74
N ARG A 419 5.09 9.00 2.63
CA ARG A 419 5.95 10.08 2.14
C ARG A 419 5.19 11.37 1.85
N TYR A 420 5.91 12.48 1.84
CA TYR A 420 5.37 13.83 1.76
C TYR A 420 4.62 14.08 0.45
N ALA A 421 5.02 13.41 -0.65
CA ALA A 421 4.27 13.46 -1.90
C ALA A 421 2.82 12.96 -1.75
N GLU A 422 2.57 11.90 -0.98
CA GLU A 422 1.20 11.44 -0.69
C GLU A 422 0.40 12.54 0.03
N VAL A 423 1.03 13.25 0.97
CA VAL A 423 0.40 14.36 1.70
C VAL A 423 0.00 15.50 0.76
N LEU A 424 0.90 15.91 -0.15
CA LEU A 424 0.63 16.94 -1.14
C LEU A 424 -0.51 16.54 -2.08
N LEU A 425 -0.53 15.27 -2.51
CA LEU A 425 -1.57 14.73 -3.38
C LEU A 425 -2.92 14.62 -2.67
N MET A 426 -2.96 14.21 -1.40
CA MET A 426 -4.20 14.17 -0.62
C MET A 426 -4.77 15.58 -0.40
N TYR A 427 -3.91 16.56 -0.14
CA TYR A 427 -4.32 17.96 -0.04
C TYR A 427 -4.88 18.49 -1.36
N ALA A 428 -4.17 18.25 -2.47
CA ALA A 428 -4.59 18.65 -3.80
C ALA A 428 -5.93 18.00 -4.22
N GLU A 429 -6.10 16.71 -3.93
CA GLU A 429 -7.34 15.99 -4.25
C GLU A 429 -8.52 16.49 -3.43
N ALA A 430 -8.34 16.69 -2.12
CA ALA A 430 -9.39 17.26 -1.27
C ALA A 430 -9.82 18.66 -1.76
N LEU A 431 -8.88 19.51 -2.16
CA LEU A 431 -9.17 20.83 -2.74
C LEU A 431 -9.93 20.74 -4.07
N ALA A 432 -9.50 19.84 -4.96
CA ALA A 432 -10.16 19.62 -6.24
C ALA A 432 -11.60 19.09 -6.08
N GLU A 433 -11.83 18.23 -5.09
CA GLU A 433 -13.12 17.64 -4.78
C GLU A 433 -14.08 18.63 -4.09
N LEU A 434 -13.57 19.58 -3.30
CA LEU A 434 -14.33 20.64 -2.66
C LEU A 434 -14.74 21.74 -3.65
N ASP A 435 -13.77 22.32 -4.35
CA ASP A 435 -13.97 23.31 -5.41
C ASP A 435 -12.64 23.51 -6.19
N GLY A 436 -12.44 22.72 -7.24
CA GLY A 436 -11.20 22.77 -8.01
C GLY A 436 -10.91 24.11 -8.68
N ALA A 437 -11.95 24.84 -9.08
CA ALA A 437 -11.77 26.15 -9.74
C ALA A 437 -11.35 27.21 -8.73
N ALA A 438 -12.03 27.30 -7.58
CA ALA A 438 -11.66 28.25 -6.53
C ALA A 438 -10.28 27.96 -5.94
N ASN A 439 -9.90 26.67 -5.87
CA ASN A 439 -8.63 26.23 -5.27
C ASN A 439 -7.50 25.99 -6.28
N GLU A 440 -7.65 26.40 -7.54
CA GLU A 440 -6.69 26.13 -8.62
C GLU A 440 -5.24 26.47 -8.22
N HIS A 441 -5.04 27.66 -7.67
CA HIS A 441 -3.74 28.16 -7.25
C HIS A 441 -3.12 27.35 -6.10
N LEU A 442 -3.94 26.87 -5.15
CA LEU A 442 -3.48 26.03 -4.04
C LEU A 442 -3.09 24.64 -4.54
N ILE A 443 -3.86 24.08 -5.48
CA ILE A 443 -3.55 22.79 -6.10
C ILE A 443 -2.22 22.87 -6.86
N LYS A 444 -2.03 23.91 -7.68
CA LYS A 444 -0.76 24.17 -8.39
C LYS A 444 0.41 24.28 -7.41
N ALA A 445 0.26 25.09 -6.36
CA ALA A 445 1.30 25.27 -5.34
C ALA A 445 1.67 23.95 -4.63
N ALA A 446 0.67 23.13 -4.29
CA ALA A 446 0.89 21.84 -3.63
C ALA A 446 1.63 20.82 -4.51
N LEU A 447 1.33 20.81 -5.82
CA LEU A 447 1.88 19.81 -6.74
C LEU A 447 3.18 20.26 -7.43
N LYS A 448 3.48 21.57 -7.42
CA LYS A 448 4.71 22.14 -8.00
C LYS A 448 5.99 21.43 -7.53
N PRO A 449 6.21 21.13 -6.23
CA PRO A 449 7.43 20.44 -5.79
C PRO A 449 7.65 19.06 -6.44
N LEU A 450 6.57 18.34 -6.76
CA LEU A 450 6.64 17.02 -7.41
C LEU A 450 7.15 17.14 -8.86
N ARG A 451 6.68 18.17 -9.56
CA ARG A 451 7.04 18.45 -10.94
C ARG A 451 8.44 19.05 -11.06
N ASP A 452 8.78 19.99 -10.17
CA ASP A 452 10.11 20.59 -10.09
C ASP A 452 11.21 19.53 -9.93
N ARG A 453 10.97 18.49 -9.11
CA ARG A 453 11.92 17.38 -8.89
C ARG A 453 12.40 16.74 -10.20
N VAL A 454 11.54 16.69 -11.21
CA VAL A 454 11.82 16.05 -12.50
C VAL A 454 11.77 17.03 -13.68
N LYS A 455 11.81 18.34 -13.41
CA LYS A 455 11.77 19.41 -14.41
C LYS A 455 10.53 19.36 -15.33
N MET A 456 9.42 18.83 -14.81
CA MET A 456 8.14 18.88 -15.52
C MET A 456 7.56 20.30 -15.46
N PRO A 457 6.90 20.79 -16.52
CA PRO A 457 6.21 22.06 -16.49
C PRO A 457 5.14 22.13 -15.38
N GLU A 458 4.90 23.33 -14.87
CA GLU A 458 3.81 23.58 -13.93
C GLU A 458 2.47 23.08 -14.51
N ILE A 459 1.57 22.67 -13.62
CA ILE A 459 0.21 22.26 -13.97
C ILE A 459 -0.47 23.34 -14.79
N ASP A 460 -0.99 22.93 -15.93
CA ASP A 460 -1.94 23.69 -16.72
C ASP A 460 -3.17 22.82 -16.93
N PHE A 461 -4.26 23.16 -16.24
CA PHE A 461 -5.47 22.35 -16.25
C PHE A 461 -6.14 22.28 -17.61
N ASP A 462 -5.94 23.25 -18.50
CA ASP A 462 -6.54 23.24 -19.84
C ASP A 462 -5.65 22.44 -20.82
N ARG A 463 -4.34 22.66 -20.78
CA ARG A 463 -3.36 21.89 -21.59
C ARG A 463 -3.39 20.40 -21.28
N GLU A 464 -3.64 20.04 -20.02
CA GLU A 464 -3.59 18.68 -19.53
C GLU A 464 -4.97 18.03 -19.47
N TYR A 465 -6.05 18.73 -19.82
CA TYR A 465 -7.36 18.10 -19.84
C TYR A 465 -7.49 17.17 -21.04
N ASN A 466 -7.66 15.87 -20.78
CA ASN A 466 -7.84 14.88 -21.81
C ASN A 466 -9.33 14.64 -22.07
N THR A 467 -9.78 15.10 -23.24
CA THR A 467 -11.16 14.97 -23.71
C THR A 467 -11.33 13.87 -24.76
N ASP A 468 -10.32 13.04 -25.01
CA ASP A 468 -10.42 11.91 -25.93
C ASP A 468 -11.52 10.95 -25.42
N PRO A 469 -12.54 10.61 -26.23
CA PRO A 469 -13.59 9.67 -25.82
C PRO A 469 -13.09 8.28 -25.39
N ALA A 470 -11.91 7.88 -25.85
CA ALA A 470 -11.26 6.63 -25.44
C ALA A 470 -10.52 6.74 -24.10
N TYR A 471 -10.26 7.95 -23.60
CA TYR A 471 -9.61 8.16 -22.31
C TYR A 471 -10.59 7.90 -21.17
N PRO A 472 -10.28 6.99 -20.22
CA PRO A 472 -11.02 6.89 -18.98
C PRO A 472 -11.01 8.25 -18.26
N PHE A 473 -12.13 8.65 -17.69
CA PHE A 473 -12.34 9.92 -16.99
C PHE A 473 -12.38 11.16 -17.88
N HIS A 474 -12.56 11.04 -19.20
CA HIS A 474 -12.81 12.20 -20.08
C HIS A 474 -14.04 13.03 -19.66
N HIS A 475 -14.99 12.41 -18.96
CA HIS A 475 -16.21 13.05 -18.45
C HIS A 475 -16.03 13.79 -17.10
N LEU A 476 -14.89 13.60 -16.41
CA LEU A 476 -14.62 14.32 -15.16
C LEU A 476 -14.29 15.78 -15.47
N ASN A 477 -14.48 16.65 -14.48
CA ASN A 477 -13.97 18.01 -14.58
C ASN A 477 -12.43 18.01 -14.63
N LYS A 478 -11.84 19.02 -15.29
CA LYS A 478 -10.39 19.10 -15.53
C LYS A 478 -9.54 19.07 -14.26
N TYR A 479 -10.02 19.67 -13.16
CA TYR A 479 -9.28 19.73 -11.90
C TYR A 479 -9.13 18.35 -11.26
N ILE A 480 -10.23 17.60 -11.15
CA ILE A 480 -10.20 16.22 -10.64
C ILE A 480 -9.39 15.33 -11.58
N GLN A 481 -9.60 15.41 -12.90
CA GLN A 481 -8.91 14.56 -13.86
C GLN A 481 -7.39 14.72 -13.78
N VAL A 482 -6.89 15.96 -13.77
CA VAL A 482 -5.45 16.26 -13.68
C VAL A 482 -4.86 15.81 -12.35
N VAL A 483 -5.54 16.07 -11.22
CA VAL A 483 -5.05 15.63 -9.91
C VAL A 483 -5.00 14.11 -9.80
N ARG A 484 -6.02 13.39 -10.31
CA ARG A 484 -6.02 11.92 -10.33
C ARG A 484 -4.90 11.36 -11.20
N ARG A 485 -4.59 11.98 -12.34
CA ARG A 485 -3.44 11.60 -13.17
C ARG A 485 -2.13 11.84 -12.42
N GLU A 486 -1.93 13.03 -11.87
CA GLU A 486 -0.71 13.33 -11.11
C GLU A 486 -0.51 12.34 -9.95
N ARG A 487 -1.58 11.98 -9.24
CA ARG A 487 -1.57 10.94 -8.21
C ARG A 487 -1.16 9.58 -8.76
N ARG A 488 -1.76 9.14 -9.86
CA ARG A 488 -1.44 7.84 -10.50
C ARG A 488 0.03 7.77 -10.91
N ILE A 489 0.56 8.84 -11.49
CA ILE A 489 1.94 8.93 -11.98
C ILE A 489 2.94 8.98 -10.83
N GLU A 490 2.67 9.82 -9.84
CA GLU A 490 3.54 10.01 -8.69
C GLU A 490 3.59 8.78 -7.78
N LEU A 491 2.48 8.04 -7.64
CA LEU A 491 2.36 6.88 -6.75
C LEU A 491 2.43 5.54 -7.51
N ALA A 492 2.85 5.55 -8.78
CA ALA A 492 2.85 4.37 -9.64
C ALA A 492 3.63 3.20 -9.01
N CYS A 493 3.02 2.02 -9.02
CA CYS A 493 3.59 0.75 -8.56
C CYS A 493 3.91 0.69 -7.05
N GLU A 494 3.28 1.54 -6.22
CA GLU A 494 3.43 1.53 -4.75
C GLU A 494 2.31 0.76 -4.03
N GLY A 495 1.41 0.09 -4.77
CA GLY A 495 0.35 -0.75 -4.19
C GLY A 495 -0.85 0.04 -3.68
N LEU A 496 -1.12 1.21 -4.28
CA LEU A 496 -2.19 2.13 -3.86
C LEU A 496 -3.31 2.27 -4.91
N ARG A 497 -3.05 1.84 -6.16
CA ARG A 497 -3.97 2.14 -7.27
C ARG A 497 -5.32 1.45 -7.13
N PHE A 498 -5.36 0.24 -6.58
CA PHE A 498 -6.62 -0.48 -6.42
C PHE A 498 -7.56 0.23 -5.45
N ASP A 499 -7.03 0.74 -4.33
CA ASP A 499 -7.81 1.52 -3.36
C ASP A 499 -8.36 2.81 -3.99
N ASP A 500 -7.58 3.48 -4.85
CA ASP A 500 -8.05 4.62 -5.65
C ASP A 500 -9.21 4.25 -6.59
N ILE A 501 -9.13 3.11 -7.28
CA ILE A 501 -10.21 2.63 -8.17
C ILE A 501 -11.49 2.38 -7.36
N LEU A 502 -11.37 1.73 -6.20
CA LEU A 502 -12.52 1.39 -5.37
C LEU A 502 -13.19 2.65 -4.80
N ARG A 503 -12.44 3.55 -4.16
CA ARG A 503 -13.01 4.77 -3.55
C ARG A 503 -13.56 5.77 -4.56
N TRP A 504 -13.11 5.72 -5.82
CA TRP A 504 -13.69 6.50 -6.91
C TRP A 504 -14.90 5.80 -7.56
N ALA A 505 -15.31 4.64 -7.07
CA ALA A 505 -16.32 3.77 -7.67
C ALA A 505 -16.08 3.53 -9.17
N ALA A 506 -14.82 3.39 -9.60
CA ALA A 506 -14.43 3.48 -11.02
C ALA A 506 -14.18 2.12 -11.70
N ALA A 507 -14.59 1.01 -11.08
CA ALA A 507 -14.30 -0.33 -11.61
C ALA A 507 -15.04 -0.61 -12.94
N ASP A 508 -16.25 -0.09 -13.13
CA ASP A 508 -17.00 -0.15 -14.39
C ASP A 508 -16.28 0.53 -15.56
N GLU A 509 -15.52 1.59 -15.28
CA GLU A 509 -14.78 2.34 -16.28
C GLU A 509 -13.39 1.77 -16.55
N LEU A 510 -12.68 1.34 -15.50
CA LEU A 510 -11.27 0.94 -15.59
C LEU A 510 -11.04 -0.57 -15.65
N ILE A 511 -11.98 -1.39 -15.15
CA ILE A 511 -11.79 -2.83 -14.98
C ILE A 511 -12.77 -3.61 -15.86
N VAL A 512 -14.07 -3.40 -15.70
CA VAL A 512 -15.11 -4.22 -16.34
C VAL A 512 -14.94 -4.25 -17.86
N GLY A 513 -14.84 -5.46 -18.41
CA GLY A 513 -14.66 -5.70 -19.84
C GLY A 513 -13.32 -5.24 -20.40
N LYS A 514 -12.39 -4.73 -19.57
CA LYS A 514 -11.07 -4.30 -20.01
C LYS A 514 -10.09 -5.48 -19.99
N ARG A 515 -9.26 -5.56 -21.03
CA ARG A 515 -8.03 -6.37 -21.02
C ARG A 515 -6.84 -5.43 -20.95
N PRO A 516 -5.90 -5.63 -20.02
CA PRO A 516 -4.69 -4.85 -20.01
C PRO A 516 -3.81 -5.27 -21.21
N SER A 517 -3.31 -4.28 -21.94
CA SER A 517 -2.33 -4.48 -23.00
C SER A 517 -0.93 -4.00 -22.57
N GLY A 518 0.08 -4.35 -23.34
CA GLY A 518 1.46 -3.97 -23.17
C GLY A 518 2.03 -3.20 -24.36
N ALA A 519 3.34 -3.32 -24.56
CA ALA A 519 4.09 -2.68 -25.63
C ALA A 519 3.63 -3.13 -27.02
N LEU A 520 3.82 -2.25 -28.00
CA LEU A 520 3.62 -2.58 -29.40
C LEU A 520 4.64 -3.64 -29.79
N PHE A 521 4.18 -4.81 -30.25
CA PHE A 521 5.06 -5.87 -30.75
C PHE A 521 5.11 -5.83 -32.27
N THR A 522 3.97 -6.04 -32.93
CA THR A 522 3.87 -6.08 -34.40
C THR A 522 4.18 -4.71 -35.00
N GLY A 523 5.14 -4.66 -35.93
CA GLY A 523 5.59 -3.42 -36.55
C GLY A 523 6.56 -2.59 -35.71
N SER A 524 7.13 -3.17 -34.64
CA SER A 524 8.15 -2.53 -33.80
C SER A 524 9.48 -3.29 -33.84
N THR A 525 10.53 -2.66 -33.29
CA THR A 525 11.82 -3.32 -33.07
C THR A 525 11.74 -4.54 -32.14
N LEU A 526 10.69 -4.70 -31.31
CA LEU A 526 10.49 -5.94 -30.55
C LEU A 526 10.29 -7.14 -31.48
N GLN A 527 9.46 -6.99 -32.51
CA GLN A 527 9.25 -8.04 -33.51
C GLN A 527 10.52 -8.26 -34.35
N GLU A 528 11.24 -7.20 -34.71
CA GLU A 528 12.51 -7.31 -35.46
C GLU A 528 13.59 -8.09 -34.69
N GLN A 529 13.60 -7.99 -33.36
CA GLN A 529 14.49 -8.77 -32.49
C GLN A 529 14.09 -10.25 -32.36
N ASN A 530 12.94 -10.65 -32.90
CA ASN A 530 12.47 -12.03 -32.89
C ASN A 530 12.92 -12.82 -34.13
N THR A 531 14.23 -12.86 -34.31
CA THR A 531 14.93 -13.68 -35.31
C THR A 531 15.91 -14.62 -34.59
N SER A 532 16.41 -15.65 -35.27
CA SER A 532 17.38 -16.60 -34.70
C SER A 532 18.63 -15.91 -34.12
N ASN A 533 19.08 -14.82 -34.74
CA ASN A 533 20.23 -14.04 -34.30
C ASN A 533 19.87 -12.88 -33.36
N GLY A 534 18.60 -12.47 -33.30
CA GLY A 534 18.11 -11.38 -32.45
C GLY A 534 18.04 -11.74 -30.96
N TYR A 535 17.58 -10.78 -30.14
CA TYR A 535 17.44 -10.98 -28.70
C TYR A 535 16.50 -12.14 -28.33
N TYR A 536 15.37 -12.29 -29.04
CA TYR A 536 14.35 -13.31 -28.73
C TYR A 536 14.60 -14.67 -29.41
N LYS A 537 15.67 -14.84 -30.18
CA LYS A 537 16.05 -16.12 -30.81
C LYS A 537 14.95 -16.76 -31.69
N GLY A 538 14.01 -15.96 -32.18
CA GLY A 538 12.89 -16.42 -33.02
C GLY A 538 11.88 -17.28 -32.27
N VAL A 539 11.90 -17.31 -30.93
CA VAL A 539 11.01 -18.20 -30.16
C VAL A 539 9.60 -17.63 -30.00
N LEU A 540 9.40 -16.31 -30.11
CA LEU A 540 8.09 -15.69 -29.90
C LEU A 540 7.20 -15.90 -31.12
N VAL A 541 6.14 -16.69 -30.97
CA VAL A 541 5.15 -17.00 -32.01
C VAL A 541 3.80 -16.43 -31.56
N PRO A 542 3.31 -15.34 -32.20
CA PRO A 542 2.02 -14.75 -31.91
C PRO A 542 0.88 -15.79 -31.91
N GLY A 543 0.03 -15.75 -30.88
CA GLY A 543 -1.07 -16.69 -30.65
C GLY A 543 -0.67 -17.99 -29.96
N LYS A 544 0.62 -18.32 -29.87
CA LYS A 544 1.12 -19.54 -29.21
C LYS A 544 1.74 -19.24 -27.85
N ASN A 545 2.90 -18.60 -27.83
CA ASN A 545 3.66 -18.29 -26.61
C ASN A 545 3.87 -16.79 -26.38
N ILE A 546 3.33 -15.95 -27.28
CA ILE A 546 3.06 -14.54 -27.01
C ILE A 546 1.67 -14.21 -27.54
N GLN A 547 0.86 -13.53 -26.74
CA GLN A 547 -0.49 -13.14 -27.12
C GLN A 547 -0.49 -11.69 -27.57
N ILE A 548 -1.01 -11.42 -28.77
CA ILE A 548 -1.00 -10.11 -29.42
C ILE A 548 -2.44 -9.74 -29.80
N ASN A 549 -2.90 -8.54 -29.46
CA ASN A 549 -4.21 -8.04 -29.87
C ASN A 549 -4.22 -7.59 -31.34
N ASP A 550 -5.40 -7.22 -31.83
CA ASP A 550 -5.60 -6.96 -33.26
C ASP A 550 -4.93 -5.64 -33.71
N GLN A 551 -4.56 -4.79 -32.75
CA GLN A 551 -3.78 -3.57 -32.95
C GLN A 551 -2.26 -3.79 -32.85
N GLY A 552 -1.80 -5.03 -32.66
CA GLY A 552 -0.37 -5.39 -32.62
C GLY A 552 0.31 -5.26 -31.26
N TYR A 553 -0.44 -4.95 -30.19
CA TYR A 553 0.10 -4.84 -28.83
C TYR A 553 0.06 -6.17 -28.09
N ILE A 554 1.01 -6.37 -27.18
CA ILE A 554 1.01 -7.52 -26.28
C ILE A 554 -0.27 -7.50 -25.43
N ASP A 555 -0.96 -8.63 -25.33
CA ASP A 555 -2.21 -8.79 -24.58
C ASP A 555 -2.17 -10.14 -23.84
N PRO A 556 -1.57 -10.18 -22.63
CA PRO A 556 -1.30 -11.43 -21.91
C PRO A 556 -2.55 -12.24 -21.60
N TYR A 557 -3.71 -11.57 -21.53
CA TYR A 557 -4.98 -12.18 -21.13
C TYR A 557 -5.92 -12.42 -22.31
N LYS A 558 -5.48 -12.24 -23.57
CA LYS A 558 -6.31 -12.45 -24.78
C LYS A 558 -7.05 -13.80 -24.76
N VAL A 559 -6.38 -14.86 -24.31
CA VAL A 559 -6.94 -16.23 -24.25
C VAL A 559 -7.62 -16.51 -22.91
N ILE A 560 -7.06 -16.06 -21.79
CA ILE A 560 -7.54 -16.38 -20.44
C ILE A 560 -8.82 -15.60 -20.10
N LEU A 561 -8.91 -14.34 -20.53
CA LEU A 561 -10.04 -13.44 -20.30
C LEU A 561 -10.51 -12.85 -21.62
N PRO A 562 -11.09 -13.62 -22.55
CA PRO A 562 -11.44 -13.13 -23.88
C PRO A 562 -12.41 -11.94 -23.85
N ALA A 563 -13.30 -11.89 -22.86
CA ALA A 563 -14.24 -10.78 -22.64
C ALA A 563 -13.70 -9.66 -21.74
N GLY A 564 -12.44 -9.72 -21.31
CA GLY A 564 -11.88 -8.83 -20.30
C GLY A 564 -12.19 -9.26 -18.87
N PHE A 565 -11.77 -8.42 -17.92
CA PHE A 565 -12.06 -8.62 -16.51
C PHE A 565 -13.57 -8.61 -16.23
N GLY A 566 -14.01 -9.54 -15.37
CA GLY A 566 -15.42 -9.78 -15.03
C GLY A 566 -15.87 -9.20 -13.69
N PHE A 567 -15.17 -8.18 -13.17
CA PHE A 567 -15.47 -7.56 -11.87
C PHE A 567 -16.96 -7.25 -11.73
N LYS A 568 -17.60 -7.75 -10.67
CA LYS A 568 -19.03 -7.56 -10.43
C LYS A 568 -19.25 -6.28 -9.64
N THR A 569 -19.69 -5.22 -10.31
CA THR A 569 -19.83 -3.88 -9.72
C THR A 569 -20.88 -3.78 -8.60
N ASN A 570 -21.75 -4.78 -8.45
CA ASN A 570 -22.72 -4.89 -7.36
C ASN A 570 -22.24 -5.79 -6.20
N ARG A 571 -20.99 -6.30 -6.24
CA ARG A 571 -20.46 -7.26 -5.27
C ARG A 571 -19.00 -7.00 -4.89
N ASP A 572 -18.13 -6.92 -5.89
CA ASP A 572 -16.68 -7.04 -5.72
C ASP A 572 -16.01 -5.77 -5.16
N TYR A 573 -16.75 -4.71 -4.82
CA TYR A 573 -16.22 -3.55 -4.08
C TYR A 573 -15.91 -3.88 -2.61
N LEU A 574 -16.57 -4.89 -2.04
CA LEU A 574 -16.29 -5.42 -0.71
C LEU A 574 -16.01 -6.92 -0.77
N LEU A 575 -15.27 -7.44 0.18
CA LEU A 575 -14.96 -8.87 0.32
C LEU A 575 -16.10 -9.62 1.03
N PRO A 576 -16.25 -10.94 0.79
CA PRO A 576 -17.24 -11.75 1.50
C PRO A 576 -16.84 -11.97 2.96
N ILE A 577 -17.84 -12.01 3.84
CA ILE A 577 -17.71 -12.38 5.25
C ILE A 577 -17.80 -13.90 5.38
N GLN A 578 -17.00 -14.49 6.27
CA GLN A 578 -17.05 -15.93 6.53
C GLN A 578 -18.39 -16.34 7.16
N GLU A 579 -18.98 -17.42 6.65
CA GLU A 579 -20.25 -17.98 7.11
C GLU A 579 -20.27 -18.27 8.63
N ARG A 580 -19.12 -18.70 9.17
CA ARG A 580 -18.96 -18.93 10.61
C ARG A 580 -19.23 -17.68 11.44
N MET A 581 -18.85 -16.49 10.97
CA MET A 581 -19.06 -15.25 11.71
C MET A 581 -20.54 -14.84 11.71
N ILE A 582 -21.22 -15.06 10.59
CA ILE A 582 -22.67 -14.88 10.48
C ILE A 582 -23.40 -15.84 11.44
N SER A 583 -22.97 -17.10 11.48
CA SER A 583 -23.53 -18.12 12.38
C SER A 583 -23.29 -17.80 13.87
N LEU A 584 -22.06 -17.40 14.24
CA LEU A 584 -21.69 -17.08 15.62
C LEU A 584 -22.39 -15.84 16.17
N THR A 585 -22.84 -14.95 15.29
CA THR A 585 -23.59 -13.75 15.68
C THR A 585 -25.11 -13.96 15.62
N GLU A 586 -25.55 -15.22 15.52
CA GLU A 586 -26.96 -15.60 15.43
C GLU A 586 -27.69 -14.85 14.29
N GLY A 587 -26.96 -14.56 13.20
CA GLY A 587 -27.47 -13.84 12.05
C GLY A 587 -27.61 -12.33 12.22
N LEU A 588 -27.08 -11.72 13.30
CA LEU A 588 -26.95 -10.26 13.41
C LEU A 588 -26.05 -9.71 12.30
N TRP A 589 -24.96 -10.41 11.98
CA TRP A 589 -24.16 -10.07 10.82
C TRP A 589 -24.83 -10.61 9.56
N LYS A 590 -24.93 -9.77 8.55
CA LYS A 590 -25.34 -10.15 7.20
C LYS A 590 -24.14 -10.13 6.27
N GLN A 591 -24.25 -10.90 5.20
CA GLN A 591 -23.27 -10.89 4.12
C GLN A 591 -23.23 -9.52 3.42
N ASN A 592 -22.08 -9.17 2.84
CA ASN A 592 -21.94 -7.95 2.03
C ASN A 592 -22.76 -8.01 0.75
N PRO A 593 -23.10 -6.86 0.13
CA PRO A 593 -23.93 -6.82 -1.07
C PRO A 593 -23.42 -7.76 -2.17
N GLY A 594 -24.31 -8.56 -2.74
CA GLY A 594 -24.04 -9.45 -3.88
C GLY A 594 -23.27 -10.75 -3.59
N TRP A 595 -22.91 -11.02 -2.34
CA TRP A 595 -22.17 -12.21 -1.91
C TRP A 595 -23.05 -13.38 -1.48
#